data_AF-A0A949V9N5-F1
#
_entry.id   AF-A0A949V9N5-F1
#
_cell.length_a   1.000
_cell.length_b   1.000
_cell.length_c   1.000
_cell.angle_alpha   90.00
_cell.angle_beta   90.00
_cell.angle_gamma   90.00
#
_symmetry.space_group_name_H-M   'P 1'
#
loop_
_entity.id
_entity.type
_entity.pdbx_description
1 polymer ?
#
loop_
_entity_poly.entity_id
_entity_poly.type
_entity_poly.pdbx_seq_one_letter_code
_entity_poly.pdbx_strand_id
1 'polypeptide(L)'
;MADGWRVFKIMAEFVSGFEMMSDVGPAVTVFGSTRVPAGSPEYLLAERIGELLVAEGFSVITGGGPGVMEGANKGAQKAGGVSIGFNIKLPNQQQPNQYIDQDKLVSFDYFFVRKVMFLKYAQAFIALPGGFGTLDELTEAITLIYTRKSERFPVILVGKSYWEGFYRWIKETMQNEKGYISAVDFDFVSIEDSPEEVIAIIKNFYPDGYSLNF
;
A
#
# COMPACT_ATOMS: atom_id res chain seq x y z
N MET A 1 6.68 35.63 -3.90
CA MET A 1 7.55 35.16 -2.81
C MET A 1 7.03 33.92 -2.07
N ALA A 2 5.77 33.47 -2.26
CA ALA A 2 5.21 32.31 -1.54
C ALA A 2 5.50 30.92 -2.15
N ASP A 3 5.69 30.82 -3.48
CA ASP A 3 5.89 29.50 -4.11
C ASP A 3 7.31 28.95 -3.98
N GLY A 4 8.33 29.80 -3.85
CA GLY A 4 9.72 29.36 -3.64
C GLY A 4 9.89 28.56 -2.35
N TRP A 5 9.25 28.98 -1.26
CA TRP A 5 9.28 28.25 0.01
C TRP A 5 8.58 26.89 -0.07
N ARG A 6 7.52 26.78 -0.88
CA ARG A 6 6.83 25.50 -1.10
C ARG A 6 7.76 24.47 -1.73
N VAL A 7 8.60 24.86 -2.69
CA VAL A 7 9.59 23.97 -3.30
C VAL A 7 10.53 23.39 -2.25
N PHE A 8 11.08 24.22 -1.35
CA PHE A 8 11.93 23.73 -0.27
C PHE A 8 11.20 22.79 0.69
N LYS A 9 9.93 23.07 1.02
CA LYS A 9 9.13 22.19 1.86
C LYS A 9 8.88 20.83 1.21
N ILE A 10 8.56 20.81 -0.09
CA ILE A 10 8.39 19.59 -0.89
C ILE A 10 9.70 18.79 -0.91
N MET A 11 10.83 19.45 -1.17
CA MET A 11 12.15 18.79 -1.13
C MET A 11 12.46 18.20 0.25
N ALA A 12 12.17 18.95 1.33
CA ALA A 12 12.37 18.47 2.68
C ALA A 12 11.55 17.21 3.00
N GLU A 13 10.29 17.14 2.55
CA GLU A 13 9.47 15.94 2.73
C GLU A 13 10.03 14.72 1.97
N PHE A 14 10.58 14.91 0.77
CA PHE A 14 11.29 13.85 0.06
C PHE A 14 12.54 13.39 0.83
N VAL A 15 13.36 14.33 1.31
CA VAL A 15 14.56 14.01 2.09
C VAL A 15 14.21 13.23 3.34
N SER A 16 13.26 13.71 4.16
CA SER A 16 12.80 12.99 5.36
C SER A 16 12.30 11.59 5.05
N GLY A 17 11.53 11.44 3.97
CA GLY A 17 11.04 10.14 3.54
C GLY A 17 12.15 9.18 3.12
N PHE A 18 13.11 9.66 2.30
CA PHE A 18 14.20 8.83 1.80
C PHE A 18 15.20 8.46 2.89
N GLU A 19 15.53 9.38 3.80
CA GLU A 19 16.40 9.09 4.94
C GLU A 19 15.78 8.02 5.85
N MET A 20 14.49 8.14 6.19
CA MET A 20 13.83 7.15 7.04
C MET A 20 13.81 5.75 6.39
N MET A 21 13.59 5.68 5.08
CA MET A 21 13.54 4.43 4.32
C MET A 21 14.92 3.86 3.96
N SER A 22 16.02 4.58 4.19
CA SER A 22 17.36 4.17 3.75
C SER A 22 17.85 2.87 4.38
N ASP A 23 17.42 2.58 5.61
CA ASP A 23 17.76 1.35 6.34
C ASP A 23 16.57 0.36 6.42
N VAL A 24 15.50 0.60 5.64
CA VAL A 24 14.33 -0.28 5.59
C VAL A 24 14.52 -1.31 4.49
N GLY A 25 14.38 -2.60 4.85
CA GLY A 25 14.42 -3.70 3.91
C GLY A 25 13.15 -3.81 3.04
N PRO A 26 12.89 -4.97 2.42
CA PRO A 26 11.71 -5.17 1.60
C PRO A 26 10.42 -4.79 2.29
N ALA A 27 9.56 -4.04 1.61
CA ALA A 27 8.36 -3.48 2.22
C ALA A 27 7.14 -3.70 1.34
N VAL A 28 5.98 -3.91 1.98
CA VAL A 28 4.69 -4.06 1.31
C VAL A 28 3.74 -3.00 1.82
N THR A 29 3.04 -2.33 0.91
CA THR A 29 2.10 -1.28 1.26
C THR A 29 0.68 -1.83 1.39
N VAL A 30 0.04 -1.57 2.52
CA VAL A 30 -1.32 -2.02 2.82
C VAL A 30 -2.27 -0.82 2.94
N PHE A 31 -3.32 -0.85 2.13
CA PHE A 31 -4.38 0.16 2.12
C PHE A 31 -5.74 -0.44 2.48
N GLY A 32 -6.62 0.41 2.98
CA GLY A 32 -8.02 0.09 3.19
C GLY A 32 -8.75 1.17 3.98
N SER A 33 -9.98 0.88 4.36
CA SER A 33 -10.84 1.82 5.06
C SER A 33 -10.28 2.26 6.42
N THR A 34 -10.35 3.56 6.68
CA THR A 34 -10.09 4.17 7.99
C THR A 34 -11.26 4.05 8.96
N ARG A 35 -12.40 3.52 8.49
CA ARG A 35 -13.68 3.45 9.22
C ARG A 35 -14.01 2.05 9.75
N VAL A 36 -13.15 1.07 9.47
CA VAL A 36 -13.32 -0.31 9.94
C VAL A 36 -13.07 -0.36 11.45
N PRO A 37 -13.99 -0.89 12.26
CA PRO A 37 -13.79 -1.00 13.71
C PRO A 37 -12.70 -2.01 14.06
N ALA A 38 -11.96 -1.76 15.13
CA ALA A 38 -11.01 -2.73 15.68
C ALA A 38 -11.74 -4.04 16.05
N GLY A 39 -11.12 -5.18 15.71
CA GLY A 39 -11.67 -6.52 15.97
C GLY A 39 -12.75 -7.00 14.99
N SER A 40 -13.15 -6.17 14.02
CA SER A 40 -14.00 -6.63 12.91
C SER A 40 -13.26 -7.63 12.01
N PRO A 41 -13.98 -8.41 11.17
CA PRO A 41 -13.35 -9.36 10.26
C PRO A 41 -12.28 -8.75 9.36
N GLU A 42 -12.54 -7.58 8.75
CA GLU A 42 -11.59 -6.89 7.89
C GLU A 42 -10.37 -6.37 8.65
N TYR A 43 -10.55 -5.96 9.90
CA TYR A 43 -9.44 -5.54 10.77
C TYR A 43 -8.53 -6.73 11.11
N LEU A 44 -9.12 -7.85 11.52
CA LEU A 44 -8.37 -9.07 11.85
C LEU A 44 -7.68 -9.66 10.62
N LEU A 45 -8.31 -9.51 9.45
CA LEU A 45 -7.69 -9.87 8.18
C LEU A 45 -6.45 -9.02 7.89
N ALA A 46 -6.55 -7.70 8.08
CA ALA A 46 -5.40 -6.80 7.96
C ALA A 46 -4.28 -7.14 8.97
N GLU A 47 -4.63 -7.42 10.23
CA GLU A 47 -3.69 -7.86 11.26
C GLU A 47 -2.98 -9.15 10.85
N ARG A 48 -3.73 -10.15 10.37
CA ARG A 48 -3.15 -11.42 9.91
C ARG A 48 -2.24 -11.25 8.69
N ILE A 49 -2.61 -10.41 7.73
CA ILE A 49 -1.76 -10.08 6.58
C ILE A 49 -0.46 -9.43 7.06
N GLY A 50 -0.54 -8.46 7.97
CA GLY A 50 0.65 -7.79 8.54
C GLY A 50 1.61 -8.77 9.23
N GLU A 51 1.08 -9.72 10.02
CA GLU A 51 1.89 -10.76 10.66
C GLU A 51 2.61 -11.65 9.63
N LEU A 52 1.90 -12.08 8.59
CA LEU A 52 2.46 -12.97 7.57
C LEU A 52 3.49 -12.28 6.69
N LEU A 53 3.29 -11.00 6.38
CA LEU A 53 4.29 -10.20 5.66
C LEU A 53 5.61 -10.18 6.42
N VAL A 54 5.56 -9.92 7.72
CA VAL A 54 6.75 -9.93 8.58
C VAL A 54 7.38 -11.32 8.66
N ALA A 55 6.58 -12.38 8.74
CA ALA A 55 7.10 -13.75 8.75
C ALA A 55 7.90 -14.11 7.48
N GLU A 56 7.61 -13.45 6.35
CA GLU A 56 8.33 -13.57 5.08
C GLU A 56 9.43 -12.51 4.91
N GLY A 57 9.72 -11.72 5.95
CA GLY A 57 10.78 -10.72 5.97
C GLY A 57 10.41 -9.35 5.39
N PHE A 58 9.12 -9.09 5.13
CA PHE A 58 8.66 -7.79 4.66
C PHE A 58 8.33 -6.84 5.82
N SER A 59 8.77 -5.60 5.69
CA SER A 59 8.26 -4.45 6.43
C SER A 59 6.85 -4.09 5.95
N VAL A 60 6.04 -3.50 6.81
CA VAL A 60 4.66 -3.12 6.46
C VAL A 60 4.53 -1.60 6.44
N ILE A 61 4.14 -1.06 5.29
CA ILE A 61 3.87 0.37 5.11
C ILE A 61 2.36 0.58 5.08
N THR A 62 1.87 1.56 5.84
CA THR A 62 0.47 1.99 5.74
C THR A 62 0.37 3.51 5.73
N GLY A 63 -0.85 4.02 5.56
CA GLY A 63 -1.15 5.44 5.74
C GLY A 63 -1.12 5.94 7.19
N GLY A 64 -0.89 5.05 8.16
CA GLY A 64 -0.76 5.36 9.58
C GLY A 64 -2.07 5.65 10.32
N GLY A 65 -3.22 5.50 9.65
CA GLY A 65 -4.54 5.77 10.22
C GLY A 65 -5.11 4.65 11.10
N PRO A 66 -6.32 4.85 11.69
CA PRO A 66 -7.13 3.78 12.26
C PRO A 66 -7.67 2.80 11.20
N GLY A 67 -8.39 1.77 11.65
CA GLY A 67 -9.07 0.81 10.80
C GLY A 67 -8.13 -0.21 10.18
N VAL A 68 -8.25 -0.46 8.89
CA VAL A 68 -7.41 -1.45 8.19
C VAL A 68 -5.92 -1.13 8.36
N MET A 69 -5.55 0.15 8.22
CA MET A 69 -4.15 0.59 8.34
C MET A 69 -3.59 0.24 9.72
N GLU A 70 -4.36 0.52 10.78
CA GLU A 70 -3.99 0.14 12.14
C GLU A 70 -3.87 -1.37 12.32
N GLY A 71 -4.82 -2.15 11.78
CA GLY A 71 -4.76 -3.61 11.84
C GLY A 71 -3.46 -4.15 11.23
N ALA A 72 -3.10 -3.68 10.03
CA ALA A 72 -1.86 -4.09 9.37
C ALA A 72 -0.60 -3.68 10.15
N ASN A 73 -0.53 -2.44 10.66
CA ASN A 73 0.59 -2.01 11.52
C ASN A 73 0.69 -2.84 12.80
N LYS A 74 -0.45 -3.15 13.43
CA LYS A 74 -0.52 -3.99 14.63
C LYS A 74 0.02 -5.40 14.35
N GLY A 75 -0.38 -6.00 13.23
CA GLY A 75 0.10 -7.31 12.82
C GLY A 75 1.62 -7.34 12.65
N ALA A 76 2.16 -6.30 11.98
CA ALA A 76 3.59 -6.17 11.78
C ALA A 76 4.37 -6.05 13.10
N GLN A 77 3.92 -5.14 13.98
CA GLN A 77 4.56 -4.92 15.28
C GLN A 77 4.48 -6.18 16.17
N LYS A 78 3.34 -6.87 16.17
CA LYS A 78 3.14 -8.11 16.95
C LYS A 78 4.07 -9.24 16.50
N ALA A 79 4.38 -9.31 15.21
CA ALA A 79 5.33 -10.26 14.65
C ALA A 79 6.80 -9.82 14.81
N GLY A 80 7.07 -8.65 15.41
CA GLY A 80 8.42 -8.13 15.65
C GLY A 80 9.11 -7.57 14.40
N GLY A 81 8.34 -7.23 13.35
CA GLY A 81 8.85 -6.61 12.13
C GLY A 81 8.70 -5.10 12.12
N VAL A 82 9.18 -4.47 11.05
CA VAL A 82 9.17 -3.01 10.90
C VAL A 82 7.77 -2.53 10.47
N SER A 83 7.21 -1.60 11.22
CA SER A 83 5.87 -1.04 11.02
C SER A 83 5.95 0.46 10.71
N ILE A 84 5.68 0.82 9.46
CA ILE A 84 5.87 2.17 8.92
C ILE A 84 4.52 2.89 8.74
N GLY A 85 4.52 4.18 9.05
CA GLY A 85 3.38 5.06 8.87
C GLY A 85 3.73 6.28 8.01
N PHE A 86 3.21 6.31 6.79
CA PHE A 86 3.21 7.51 5.96
C PHE A 86 1.92 8.29 6.19
N ASN A 87 1.92 9.16 7.19
CA ASN A 87 0.75 9.94 7.59
C ASN A 87 0.58 11.19 6.72
N ILE A 88 -0.66 11.68 6.56
CA ILE A 88 -0.96 12.94 5.86
C ILE A 88 -1.61 13.94 6.84
N LYS A 89 -1.12 15.18 6.86
CA LYS A 89 -1.71 16.23 7.70
C LYS A 89 -3.02 16.72 7.07
N LEU A 90 -4.12 16.47 7.77
CA LEU A 90 -5.46 16.94 7.39
C LEU A 90 -6.00 17.93 8.43
N PRO A 91 -6.89 18.87 8.04
CA PRO A 91 -7.47 19.86 8.96
C PRO A 91 -8.17 19.23 10.18
N ASN A 92 -8.83 18.10 9.97
CA ASN A 92 -9.43 17.28 11.03
C ASN A 92 -8.47 16.10 11.26
N GLN A 93 -7.52 16.27 12.18
CA GLN A 93 -6.39 15.36 12.38
C GLN A 93 -6.81 13.89 12.44
N GLN A 94 -6.23 13.08 11.54
CA GLN A 94 -6.07 11.66 11.74
C GLN A 94 -4.84 11.48 12.63
N GLN A 95 -5.05 11.06 13.89
CA GLN A 95 -3.92 10.71 14.75
C GLN A 95 -3.26 9.43 14.20
N PRO A 96 -1.92 9.40 14.10
CA PRO A 96 -1.20 8.18 13.80
C PRO A 96 -1.60 7.08 14.78
N ASN A 97 -1.78 5.85 14.30
CA ASN A 97 -2.05 4.73 15.17
C ASN A 97 -0.81 4.36 16.02
N GLN A 98 -1.03 3.71 17.15
CA GLN A 98 0.01 3.41 18.14
C GLN A 98 0.97 2.27 17.77
N TYR A 99 0.70 1.56 16.66
CA TYR A 99 1.47 0.38 16.26
C TYR A 99 2.53 0.71 15.20
N ILE A 100 2.70 1.98 14.85
CA ILE A 100 3.80 2.48 14.01
C ILE A 100 5.03 2.63 14.90
N ASP A 101 6.20 2.20 14.39
CA ASP A 101 7.44 2.35 15.14
C ASP A 101 7.82 3.83 15.28
N GLN A 102 8.39 4.20 16.43
CA GLN A 102 8.60 5.61 16.79
C GLN A 102 9.48 6.36 15.79
N ASP A 103 10.48 5.68 15.20
CA ASP A 103 11.39 6.21 14.19
C ASP A 103 10.91 5.99 12.75
N LYS A 104 9.73 5.38 12.55
CA LYS A 104 9.16 5.01 11.23
C LYS A 104 7.86 5.74 10.88
N LEU A 105 7.60 6.87 11.53
CA LEU A 105 6.48 7.77 11.22
C LEU A 105 6.97 8.99 10.43
N VAL A 106 6.47 9.17 9.21
CA VAL A 106 6.70 10.39 8.41
C VAL A 106 5.35 11.04 8.14
N SER A 107 5.23 12.35 8.45
CA SER A 107 4.00 13.12 8.26
C SER A 107 4.15 14.14 7.15
N PHE A 108 3.43 13.92 6.05
CA PHE A 108 3.46 14.74 4.84
C PHE A 108 2.42 15.87 4.92
N ASP A 109 2.73 17.02 4.31
CA ASP A 109 1.74 18.04 3.97
C ASP A 109 1.26 17.89 2.52
N TYR A 110 2.05 17.25 1.65
CA TYR A 110 1.75 17.12 0.22
C TYR A 110 1.40 15.66 -0.16
N PHE A 111 0.17 15.45 -0.65
CA PHE A 111 -0.30 14.13 -1.10
C PHE A 111 0.62 13.47 -2.13
N PHE A 112 1.10 14.23 -3.12
CA PHE A 112 1.92 13.65 -4.18
C PHE A 112 3.29 13.18 -3.69
N VAL A 113 3.86 13.80 -2.64
CA VAL A 113 5.12 13.32 -2.04
C VAL A 113 4.88 11.99 -1.34
N ARG A 114 3.82 11.92 -0.52
CA ARG A 114 3.39 10.70 0.16
C ARG A 114 3.13 9.54 -0.81
N LYS A 115 2.46 9.83 -1.92
CA LYS A 115 2.16 8.87 -2.99
C LYS A 115 3.42 8.27 -3.60
N VAL A 116 4.41 9.10 -3.93
CA VAL A 116 5.72 8.61 -4.40
C VAL A 116 6.37 7.70 -3.37
N MET A 117 6.27 8.02 -2.08
CA MET A 117 6.85 7.20 -1.00
C MET A 117 6.19 5.82 -0.89
N PHE A 118 4.87 5.72 -1.07
CA PHE A 118 4.19 4.42 -1.09
C PHE A 118 4.67 3.52 -2.22
N LEU A 119 4.92 4.08 -3.40
CA LEU A 119 5.26 3.32 -4.61
C LEU A 119 6.73 2.96 -4.68
N LYS A 120 7.62 3.91 -4.36
CA LYS A 120 9.07 3.75 -4.57
C LYS A 120 9.67 2.54 -3.85
N TYR A 121 9.15 2.20 -2.67
CA TYR A 121 9.72 1.17 -1.80
C TYR A 121 8.89 -0.12 -1.72
N ALA A 122 7.76 -0.17 -2.42
CA ALA A 122 6.85 -1.29 -2.31
C ALA A 122 7.20 -2.44 -3.24
N GLN A 123 7.25 -3.63 -2.66
CA GLN A 123 7.37 -4.92 -3.35
C GLN A 123 6.00 -5.54 -3.62
N ALA A 124 4.94 -5.01 -3.05
CA ALA A 124 3.55 -5.36 -3.38
C ALA A 124 2.61 -4.29 -2.83
N PHE A 125 1.45 -4.16 -3.44
CA PHE A 125 0.33 -3.37 -2.92
C PHE A 125 -0.81 -4.30 -2.54
N ILE A 126 -1.34 -4.13 -1.34
CA ILE A 126 -2.50 -4.88 -0.84
C ILE A 126 -3.62 -3.88 -0.55
N ALA A 127 -4.75 -4.04 -1.23
CA ALA A 127 -5.93 -3.19 -1.05
C ALA A 127 -7.08 -3.99 -0.43
N LEU A 128 -7.27 -3.84 0.88
CA LEU A 128 -8.48 -4.28 1.58
C LEU A 128 -9.64 -3.31 1.29
N PRO A 129 -10.90 -3.69 1.62
CA PRO A 129 -12.06 -2.85 1.35
C PRO A 129 -11.91 -1.43 1.90
N GLY A 130 -12.18 -0.43 1.06
CA GLY A 130 -11.86 0.96 1.36
C GLY A 130 -12.57 1.97 0.47
N GLY A 131 -12.59 3.24 0.89
CA GLY A 131 -13.26 4.31 0.13
C GLY A 131 -12.38 4.92 -0.96
N PHE A 132 -12.63 6.20 -1.26
CA PHE A 132 -11.89 6.93 -2.29
C PHE A 132 -10.39 6.99 -2.09
N GLY A 133 -9.91 7.08 -0.84
CA GLY A 133 -8.47 7.07 -0.58
C GLY A 133 -7.81 5.76 -1.02
N THR A 134 -8.43 4.62 -0.75
CA THR A 134 -7.94 3.31 -1.20
C THR A 134 -8.01 3.17 -2.72
N LEU A 135 -9.11 3.62 -3.33
CA LEU A 135 -9.28 3.57 -4.78
C LEU A 135 -8.27 4.49 -5.51
N ASP A 136 -7.99 5.67 -4.96
CA ASP A 136 -7.00 6.61 -5.47
C ASP A 136 -5.60 5.95 -5.53
N GLU A 137 -5.12 5.40 -4.42
CA GLU A 137 -3.82 4.73 -4.38
C GLU A 137 -3.76 3.48 -5.26
N LEU A 138 -4.85 2.71 -5.31
CA LEU A 138 -4.97 1.53 -6.17
C LEU A 138 -4.85 1.91 -7.65
N THR A 139 -5.64 2.87 -8.11
CA THR A 139 -5.69 3.27 -9.53
C THR A 139 -4.43 4.01 -9.97
N GLU A 140 -3.79 4.76 -9.06
CA GLU A 140 -2.49 5.36 -9.33
C GLU A 140 -1.40 4.30 -9.53
N ALA A 141 -1.34 3.29 -8.65
CA ALA A 141 -0.38 2.19 -8.78
C ALA A 141 -0.56 1.44 -10.10
N ILE A 142 -1.80 1.07 -10.44
CA ILE A 142 -2.13 0.41 -11.72
C ILE A 142 -1.65 1.28 -12.89
N THR A 143 -1.94 2.58 -12.86
CA THR A 143 -1.54 3.50 -13.94
C THR A 143 -0.02 3.59 -14.09
N LEU A 144 0.72 3.67 -12.98
CA LEU A 144 2.17 3.80 -13.02
C LEU A 144 2.88 2.52 -13.43
N ILE A 145 2.37 1.35 -13.04
CA ILE A 145 2.86 0.05 -13.51
C ILE A 145 2.55 -0.11 -15.00
N TYR A 146 1.30 0.15 -15.41
CA TYR A 146 0.87 0.09 -16.82
C TYR A 146 1.72 0.98 -17.73
N THR A 147 2.00 2.22 -17.31
CA THR A 147 2.82 3.19 -18.06
C THR A 147 4.33 2.98 -17.91
N ARG A 148 4.76 1.96 -17.17
CA ARG A 148 6.17 1.65 -16.86
C ARG A 148 6.92 2.81 -16.20
N LYS A 149 6.20 3.61 -15.42
CA LYS A 149 6.74 4.69 -14.57
C LYS A 149 7.11 4.20 -13.17
N SER A 150 6.66 3.01 -12.81
CA SER A 150 7.11 2.25 -11.65
C SER A 150 7.67 0.90 -12.12
N GLU A 151 8.49 0.28 -11.27
CA GLU A 151 8.73 -1.15 -11.37
C GLU A 151 7.42 -1.93 -11.26
N ARG A 152 7.41 -3.11 -11.86
CA ARG A 152 6.24 -3.99 -11.90
C ARG A 152 6.25 -4.88 -10.65
N PHE A 153 5.19 -4.81 -9.86
CA PHE A 153 4.99 -5.59 -8.63
C PHE A 153 3.51 -6.03 -8.54
N PRO A 154 3.17 -7.04 -7.72
CA PRO A 154 1.79 -7.51 -7.62
C PRO A 154 0.90 -6.51 -6.88
N VAL A 155 -0.29 -6.28 -7.42
CA VAL A 155 -1.36 -5.51 -6.78
C VAL A 155 -2.50 -6.45 -6.43
N ILE A 156 -2.79 -6.60 -5.15
CA ILE A 156 -3.67 -7.65 -4.62
C ILE A 156 -4.88 -7.01 -3.97
N LEU A 157 -6.06 -7.28 -4.54
CA LEU A 157 -7.35 -6.84 -4.03
C LEU A 157 -7.88 -7.88 -3.05
N VAL A 158 -8.02 -7.51 -1.78
CA VAL A 158 -8.46 -8.43 -0.73
C VAL A 158 -9.95 -8.23 -0.46
N GLY A 159 -10.70 -9.33 -0.45
CA GLY A 159 -12.16 -9.34 -0.29
C GLY A 159 -12.88 -9.40 -1.63
N LYS A 160 -13.03 -10.61 -2.18
CA LYS A 160 -13.61 -10.86 -3.51
C LYS A 160 -14.98 -10.21 -3.68
N SER A 161 -15.86 -10.40 -2.70
CA SER A 161 -17.22 -9.84 -2.74
C SER A 161 -17.26 -8.31 -2.83
N TYR A 162 -16.25 -7.63 -2.29
CA TYR A 162 -16.15 -6.18 -2.34
C TYR A 162 -15.62 -5.68 -3.69
N TRP A 163 -14.55 -6.30 -4.19
CA TRP A 163 -13.84 -5.85 -5.39
C TRP A 163 -14.37 -6.42 -6.71
N GLU A 164 -15.23 -7.45 -6.67
CA GLU A 164 -15.70 -8.15 -7.87
C GLU A 164 -16.31 -7.20 -8.90
N GLY A 165 -17.15 -6.25 -8.47
CA GLY A 165 -17.78 -5.29 -9.39
C GLY A 165 -16.77 -4.40 -10.13
N PHE A 166 -15.75 -3.90 -9.43
CA PHE A 166 -14.68 -3.09 -10.02
C PHE A 166 -13.83 -3.92 -10.97
N TYR A 167 -13.39 -5.09 -10.53
CA TYR A 167 -12.56 -6.00 -11.32
C TYR A 167 -13.28 -6.48 -12.58
N ARG A 168 -14.59 -6.77 -12.48
CA ARG A 168 -15.45 -7.14 -13.59
C ARG A 168 -15.60 -6.00 -14.60
N TRP A 169 -15.84 -4.77 -14.14
CA TRP A 169 -15.95 -3.61 -15.02
C TRP A 169 -14.68 -3.38 -15.86
N ILE A 170 -13.50 -3.55 -15.26
CA ILE A 170 -12.22 -3.47 -15.99
C ILE A 170 -12.16 -4.53 -17.10
N LYS A 171 -12.44 -5.80 -16.77
CA LYS A 171 -12.33 -6.90 -17.73
C LYS A 171 -13.42 -6.87 -18.80
N GLU A 172 -14.68 -6.71 -18.41
CA GLU A 172 -15.81 -6.81 -19.33
C GLU A 172 -15.98 -5.52 -20.15
N THR A 173 -15.94 -4.36 -19.50
CA THR A 173 -16.17 -3.08 -20.19
C THR A 173 -14.89 -2.52 -20.79
N MET A 174 -13.84 -2.26 -19.99
CA MET A 174 -12.64 -1.59 -20.51
C MET A 174 -11.86 -2.47 -21.48
N GLN A 175 -11.66 -3.74 -21.14
CA GLN A 175 -10.87 -4.69 -21.93
C GLN A 175 -11.71 -5.32 -23.06
N ASN A 176 -12.78 -6.05 -22.76
CA ASN A 176 -13.47 -6.87 -23.76
C ASN A 176 -14.40 -6.05 -24.68
N GLU A 177 -15.25 -5.19 -24.11
CA GLU A 177 -16.23 -4.43 -24.89
C GLU A 177 -15.59 -3.25 -25.62
N LYS A 178 -14.75 -2.46 -24.92
CA LYS A 178 -14.17 -1.22 -25.47
C LYS A 178 -12.77 -1.37 -26.05
N GLY A 179 -12.00 -2.37 -25.63
CA GLY A 179 -10.62 -2.56 -26.10
C GLY A 179 -9.67 -1.44 -25.71
N TYR A 180 -9.93 -0.74 -24.60
CA TYR A 180 -9.09 0.37 -24.12
C TYR A 180 -7.85 -0.10 -23.37
N ILE A 181 -7.84 -1.35 -22.93
CA ILE A 181 -6.70 -2.05 -22.35
C ILE A 181 -6.66 -3.49 -22.90
N SER A 182 -5.49 -4.11 -22.84
CA SER A 182 -5.28 -5.52 -23.15
C SER A 182 -5.15 -6.37 -21.88
N ALA A 183 -5.20 -7.70 -22.01
CA ALA A 183 -5.09 -8.60 -20.84
C ALA A 183 -3.76 -8.45 -20.08
N VAL A 184 -2.66 -8.14 -20.78
CA VAL A 184 -1.33 -7.98 -20.17
C VAL A 184 -1.15 -6.65 -19.45
N ASP A 185 -2.08 -5.71 -19.64
CA ASP A 185 -2.06 -4.40 -18.98
C ASP A 185 -2.59 -4.47 -17.54
N PHE A 186 -3.13 -5.63 -17.13
CA PHE A 186 -3.79 -5.84 -15.84
C PHE A 186 -3.49 -7.22 -15.23
N ASP A 187 -2.55 -7.98 -15.79
CA ASP A 187 -2.19 -9.34 -15.36
C ASP A 187 -1.39 -9.39 -14.04
N PHE A 188 -0.91 -8.24 -13.56
CA PHE A 188 -0.29 -8.07 -12.25
C PHE A 188 -1.32 -7.79 -11.14
N VAL A 189 -2.62 -7.72 -11.46
CA VAL A 189 -3.69 -7.47 -10.50
C VAL A 189 -4.50 -8.73 -10.22
N SER A 190 -4.53 -9.15 -8.97
CA SER A 190 -5.25 -10.33 -8.47
C SER A 190 -6.32 -9.95 -7.44
N ILE A 191 -7.26 -10.87 -7.21
CA ILE A 191 -8.32 -10.71 -6.21
C ILE A 191 -8.35 -11.97 -5.34
N GLU A 192 -8.14 -11.82 -4.04
CA GLU A 192 -8.07 -12.95 -3.10
C GLU A 192 -8.82 -12.68 -1.79
N ASP A 193 -9.10 -13.75 -1.03
CA ASP A 193 -9.76 -13.64 0.27
C ASP A 193 -8.85 -14.08 1.42
N SER A 194 -7.98 -15.07 1.20
CA SER A 194 -7.14 -15.60 2.27
C SER A 194 -5.81 -14.85 2.38
N PRO A 195 -5.35 -14.53 3.60
CA PRO A 195 -4.02 -13.97 3.81
C PRO A 195 -2.91 -14.85 3.24
N GLU A 196 -3.05 -16.17 3.32
CA GLU A 196 -2.06 -17.11 2.82
C GLU A 196 -1.91 -17.06 1.28
N GLU A 197 -3.01 -16.92 0.53
CA GLU A 197 -2.96 -16.72 -0.93
C GLU A 197 -2.33 -15.38 -1.30
N VAL A 198 -2.65 -14.30 -0.55
CA VAL A 198 -2.04 -12.98 -0.74
C VAL A 198 -0.51 -13.09 -0.68
N ILE A 199 0.01 -13.76 0.34
CA ILE A 199 1.45 -13.95 0.52
C ILE A 199 2.05 -14.85 -0.56
N ALA A 200 1.36 -15.92 -0.94
CA ALA A 200 1.80 -16.81 -2.01
C ALA A 200 1.94 -16.07 -3.34
N ILE A 201 1.03 -15.14 -3.65
CA ILE A 201 1.12 -14.29 -4.85
C ILE A 201 2.38 -13.44 -4.82
N ILE A 202 2.68 -12.79 -3.68
CA ILE A 202 3.88 -11.96 -3.54
C ILE A 202 5.14 -12.79 -3.77
N LYS A 203 5.23 -13.98 -3.15
CA LYS A 203 6.39 -14.87 -3.28
C LYS A 203 6.57 -15.38 -4.70
N ASN A 204 5.49 -15.82 -5.35
CA ASN A 204 5.54 -16.38 -6.70
C ASN A 204 5.76 -15.32 -7.78
N PHE A 205 5.56 -14.03 -7.46
CA PHE A 205 5.81 -12.94 -8.39
C PHE A 205 7.30 -12.73 -8.65
N TYR A 206 8.14 -12.97 -7.64
CA TYR A 206 9.58 -12.79 -7.72
C TYR A 206 10.28 -14.14 -7.96
N PRO A 207 11.17 -14.25 -8.96
CA PRO A 207 11.90 -15.50 -9.24
C PRO A 207 12.75 -15.97 -8.05
N ASP A 208 13.03 -17.28 -7.97
CA ASP A 208 13.98 -17.82 -7.00
C ASP A 208 15.36 -17.15 -7.14
N GLY A 209 15.89 -16.61 -6.05
CA GLY A 209 17.14 -15.85 -6.05
C GLY A 209 17.00 -14.37 -6.45
N TYR A 210 15.78 -13.87 -6.66
CA TYR A 210 15.52 -12.45 -6.78
C TYR A 210 15.86 -11.77 -5.46
N SER A 211 16.99 -11.07 -5.45
CA SER A 211 17.34 -10.21 -4.35
C SER A 211 16.45 -8.98 -4.43
N LEU A 212 15.57 -8.82 -3.45
CA LEU A 212 14.85 -7.57 -3.18
C LEU A 212 15.89 -6.54 -2.71
N ASN A 213 16.73 -6.09 -3.65
CA ASN A 213 17.77 -5.10 -3.42
C ASN A 213 17.10 -3.72 -3.34
N PHE A 214 17.49 -2.97 -2.32
CA PHE A 214 17.20 -1.54 -2.13
C PHE A 214 18.42 -0.73 -2.53
#